data_AF-A0A920HZV0-F1
#
_entry.id   AF-A0A920HZV0-F1
#
_cell.length_a   1.000
_cell.length_b   1.000
_cell.length_c   1.000
_cell.angle_alpha   90.00
_cell.angle_beta   90.00
_cell.angle_gamma   90.00
#
_symmetry.space_group_name_H-M   'P 1'
#
loop_
_entity.id
_entity.type
_entity.pdbx_description
1 polymer ?
#
loop_
_entity_poly.entity_id
_entity_poly.type
_entity_poly.pdbx_seq_one_letter_code
_entity_poly.pdbx_strand_id
1 'polypeptide(L)'
;MNTLIIVKIKNTTYDEWKKKFDADAEVQSQMMRNTIVGKVDDETAMISTEVFNPDMVGQFMSSDEFKQMEKELGLSHEVYQLTKN
;
A
#
# COMPACT_ATOMS: atom_id res chain seq x y z
N MET A 1 5.66 -7.99 -11.06
CA MET A 1 6.87 -7.62 -10.30
C MET A 1 6.59 -7.87 -8.83
N ASN A 2 7.41 -8.69 -8.17
CA ASN A 2 7.26 -8.89 -6.72
C ASN A 2 7.80 -7.65 -6.01
N THR A 3 6.99 -7.09 -5.11
CA THR A 3 7.24 -5.80 -4.48
C THR A 3 6.97 -5.92 -2.99
N LEU A 4 7.85 -5.31 -2.20
CA LEU A 4 7.63 -5.05 -0.79
C LEU A 4 7.40 -3.56 -0.62
N ILE A 5 6.36 -3.18 0.12
CA ILE A 5 6.04 -1.80 0.48
C ILE A 5 6.03 -1.70 1.99
N ILE A 6 6.84 -0.81 2.55
CA ILE A 6 6.77 -0.44 3.96
C ILE A 6 5.93 0.83 4.05
N VAL A 7 4.88 0.79 4.85
CA VAL A 7 3.98 1.92 5.08
C VAL A 7 4.23 2.45 6.48
N LYS A 8 4.57 3.72 6.59
CA LYS A 8 4.60 4.44 7.86
C LYS A 8 3.32 5.25 8.01
N ILE A 9 2.74 5.22 9.20
CA ILE A 9 1.42 5.76 9.52
C ILE A 9 1.60 6.71 10.71
N LYS A 10 1.26 8.00 10.54
CA LYS A 10 1.48 9.01 11.59
C LYS A 10 0.21 9.56 12.24
N ASN A 11 -0.88 9.70 11.48
CA ASN A 11 -2.08 10.38 11.95
C ASN A 11 -3.21 9.42 12.31
N THR A 12 -2.94 8.11 12.28
CA THR A 12 -3.91 7.06 12.62
C THR A 12 -3.16 5.80 13.12
N THR A 13 -3.87 4.71 13.34
CA THR A 13 -3.27 3.42 13.72
C THR A 13 -3.29 2.45 12.55
N TYR A 14 -2.46 1.41 12.63
CA TYR A 14 -2.48 0.28 11.69
C TYR A 14 -3.90 -0.25 11.44
N ASP A 15 -4.69 -0.44 12.50
CA ASP A 15 -6.00 -1.09 12.38
C ASP A 15 -7.00 -0.20 11.62
N GLU A 16 -6.97 1.12 11.83
CA GLU A 16 -7.80 2.08 11.08
C GLU A 16 -7.33 2.24 9.64
N TRP A 17 -6.01 2.29 9.42
CA TRP A 17 -5.43 2.27 8.08
C TRP A 17 -5.81 1.00 7.32
N LYS A 18 -5.75 -0.16 7.98
CA LYS A 18 -6.03 -1.46 7.36
C LYS A 18 -7.47 -1.57 6.89
N LYS A 19 -8.44 -1.00 7.62
CA LYS A 19 -9.84 -0.92 7.17
C LYS A 19 -9.99 -0.16 5.86
N LYS A 20 -9.30 0.97 5.71
CA LYS A 20 -9.30 1.76 4.48
C LYS A 20 -8.61 1.01 3.34
N PHE A 21 -7.45 0.42 3.62
CA PHE A 21 -6.75 -0.43 2.66
C PHE A 21 -7.64 -1.58 2.16
N ASP A 22 -8.39 -2.23 3.05
CA ASP A 22 -9.28 -3.33 2.68
C ASP A 22 -10.53 -2.88 1.92
N ALA A 23 -10.98 -1.64 2.14
CA ALA A 23 -12.08 -1.07 1.36
C ALA A 23 -11.70 -0.88 -0.12
N ASP A 24 -10.42 -0.65 -0.40
CA ASP A 24 -9.89 -0.48 -1.77
C ASP A 24 -9.52 -1.82 -2.44
N ALA A 25 -9.87 -2.97 -1.85
CA ALA A 25 -9.47 -4.29 -2.35
C ALA A 25 -9.87 -4.54 -3.82
N GLU A 26 -11.02 -4.03 -4.25
CA GLU A 26 -11.48 -4.18 -5.64
C GLU A 26 -10.55 -3.44 -6.61
N VAL A 27 -10.20 -2.19 -6.33
CA VAL A 27 -9.28 -1.39 -7.15
C VAL A 27 -7.88 -2.02 -7.13
N GLN A 28 -7.42 -2.44 -5.96
CA GLN A 28 -6.12 -3.12 -5.81
C GLN A 28 -6.05 -4.42 -6.62
N SER A 29 -7.13 -5.20 -6.69
CA SER A 29 -7.17 -6.45 -7.45
C SER A 29 -6.96 -6.27 -8.96
N GLN A 30 -7.15 -5.05 -9.49
CA GLN A 30 -6.92 -4.72 -10.90
C GLN A 30 -5.45 -4.43 -11.22
N MET A 31 -4.60 -4.26 -10.20
CA MET A 31 -3.20 -3.87 -10.36
C MET A 31 -2.19 -4.75 -9.60
N MET A 32 -2.67 -5.41 -8.54
CA MET A 32 -1.88 -6.17 -7.58
C MET A 32 -2.55 -7.51 -7.28
N ARG A 33 -1.75 -8.56 -7.08
CA ARG A 33 -2.22 -9.89 -6.69
C ARG A 33 -1.27 -10.55 -5.70
N ASN A 34 -1.71 -11.65 -5.09
CA ASN A 34 -0.92 -12.36 -4.08
C ASN A 34 -0.48 -11.42 -2.92
N THR A 35 -1.33 -10.46 -2.57
CA THR A 35 -1.03 -9.43 -1.58
C THR A 35 -1.10 -10.02 -0.17
N ILE A 36 -0.03 -9.82 0.60
CA ILE A 36 0.09 -10.15 2.02
C ILE A 36 0.33 -8.83 2.74
N VAL A 37 -0.47 -8.55 3.76
CA VAL A 37 -0.34 -7.37 4.60
C VAL A 37 -0.06 -7.79 6.03
N GLY A 38 1.01 -7.25 6.62
CA GLY A 38 1.42 -7.53 7.99
C GLY A 38 1.50 -6.26 8.83
N LYS A 39 1.10 -6.37 10.10
CA LYS A 39 1.35 -5.36 11.14
C LYS A 39 2.77 -5.54 11.66
N VAL A 40 3.59 -4.50 11.59
CA VAL A 40 4.89 -4.47 12.29
C VAL A 40 4.69 -3.90 13.68
N ASP A 41 4.05 -2.74 13.76
CA ASP A 41 3.62 -2.07 14.98
C ASP A 41 2.38 -1.20 14.67
N ASP A 42 1.95 -0.34 15.60
CA ASP A 42 0.78 0.51 15.41
C ASP A 42 0.97 1.62 14.36
N GLU A 43 2.22 1.96 14.04
CA GLU A 43 2.59 3.04 13.11
C GLU A 43 3.25 2.51 11.83
N THR A 44 3.39 1.18 11.68
CA THR A 44 4.12 0.55 10.57
C THR A 44 3.40 -0.69 10.06
N ALA A 45 3.12 -0.69 8.75
CA ALA A 45 2.66 -1.86 8.02
C ALA A 45 3.69 -2.32 6.98
N MET A 46 3.64 -3.60 6.62
CA MET A 46 4.35 -4.16 5.48
C MET A 46 3.37 -4.81 4.51
N ILE A 47 3.57 -4.56 3.22
CA ILE A 47 2.79 -5.14 2.14
C ILE A 47 3.75 -5.88 1.21
N SER A 48 3.59 -7.19 1.07
CA SER A 48 4.23 -7.96 0.01
C SER A 48 3.18 -8.26 -1.06
N THR A 49 3.45 -7.95 -2.31
CA THR A 49 2.48 -8.14 -3.40
C THR A 49 3.19 -8.38 -4.72
N GLU A 50 2.46 -8.95 -5.67
CA GLU A 50 2.86 -9.00 -7.06
C GLU A 50 2.11 -7.92 -7.87
N VAL A 51 2.82 -6.88 -8.27
CA VAL A 51 2.31 -5.83 -9.17
C VAL A 51 2.30 -6.36 -10.60
N PHE A 52 1.13 -6.52 -11.21
CA PHE A 52 1.01 -6.96 -12.61
C PHE A 52 0.59 -5.83 -13.56
N ASN A 53 0.14 -4.69 -13.03
CA ASN A 53 -0.16 -3.48 -13.81
C ASN A 53 0.52 -2.24 -13.20
N PRO A 54 1.80 -1.99 -13.51
CA PRO A 54 2.56 -0.90 -12.89
C PRO A 54 2.06 0.49 -13.32
N ASP A 55 1.52 0.63 -14.52
CA ASP A 55 0.99 1.90 -15.02
C ASP A 55 -0.23 2.34 -14.20
N MET A 56 -1.14 1.41 -13.90
CA MET A 56 -2.29 1.67 -13.03
C MET A 56 -1.87 1.98 -11.59
N VAL A 57 -0.84 1.32 -11.04
CA VAL A 57 -0.28 1.68 -9.73
C VAL A 57 0.23 3.13 -9.75
N GLY A 58 0.96 3.51 -10.79
CA GLY A 58 1.47 4.88 -10.95
C GLY A 58 0.35 5.91 -11.04
N GLN A 59 -0.73 5.62 -11.78
CA GLN A 59 -1.92 6.47 -11.86
C GLN A 59 -2.64 6.59 -10.52
N PHE A 60 -2.87 5.46 -9.84
CA PHE A 60 -3.51 5.43 -8.52
C PHE A 60 -2.73 6.26 -7.49
N MET A 61 -1.41 6.05 -7.40
CA MET A 61 -0.55 6.81 -6.50
C MET A 61 -0.45 8.30 -6.87
N SER A 62 -0.65 8.64 -8.14
CA SER A 62 -0.62 10.04 -8.60
C SER A 62 -1.95 10.76 -8.46
N SER A 63 -3.04 10.03 -8.20
CA SER A 63 -4.39 10.57 -8.06
C SER A 63 -4.50 11.54 -6.88
N ASP A 64 -5.36 12.55 -7.02
CA ASP A 64 -5.60 13.53 -5.96
C ASP A 64 -6.24 12.88 -4.73
N GLU A 65 -7.09 11.88 -4.94
CA GLU A 65 -7.74 11.08 -3.91
C GLU A 65 -6.70 10.35 -3.04
N PHE A 66 -5.74 9.67 -3.68
CA PHE A 66 -4.68 8.97 -2.96
C PHE A 66 -3.76 9.94 -2.21
N LYS A 67 -3.36 11.05 -2.85
CA LYS A 67 -2.52 12.08 -2.19
C LYS A 67 -3.23 12.73 -1.00
N GLN A 68 -4.53 12.96 -1.11
CA GLN A 68 -5.33 13.46 0.00
C GLN A 68 -5.37 12.44 1.13
N MET A 69 -5.61 11.15 0.83
CA MET A 69 -5.57 10.08 1.81
C MET A 69 -4.19 9.97 2.48
N GLU A 70 -3.09 10.02 1.73
CA GLU A 70 -1.73 10.01 2.29
C GLU A 70 -1.52 11.16 3.28
N LYS A 71 -1.99 12.37 2.94
CA LYS A 71 -1.88 13.54 3.82
C LYS A 71 -2.75 13.40 5.07
N GLU A 72 -4.00 12.96 4.93
CA GLU A 72 -4.94 12.81 6.05
C GLU A 72 -4.45 11.78 7.05
N LEU A 73 -4.01 10.62 6.56
CA LEU A 73 -3.54 9.50 7.39
C LEU A 73 -2.06 9.61 7.79
N GLY A 74 -1.34 10.56 7.22
CA GLY A 74 0.09 10.74 7.45
C GLY A 74 0.91 9.55 6.95
N LEU A 75 0.58 9.04 5.76
CA LEU A 75 1.23 7.88 5.16
C LEU A 75 2.54 8.28 4.47
N SER A 76 3.52 7.39 4.54
CA SER A 76 4.65 7.37 3.61
C SER A 76 4.98 5.95 3.20
N HIS A 77 5.33 5.76 1.93
CA HIS A 77 5.56 4.46 1.32
C HIS A 77 7.03 4.31 0.90
N GLU A 78 7.70 3.27 1.38
CA GLU A 78 9.02 2.84 0.90
C GLU A 78 8.86 1.58 0.07
N VAL A 79 9.25 1.62 -1.21
CA VAL A 79 8.99 0.54 -2.18
C VAL A 79 10.29 -0.17 -2.55
N TYR A 80 10.29 -1.49 -2.44
CA TYR A 80 11.42 -2.36 -2.78
C TYR A 80 11.00 -3.41 -3.80
N GLN A 81 11.85 -3.65 -4.78
CA GLN A 81 11.69 -4.76 -5.72
C GLN A 81 12.30 -6.03 -5.11
N LEU A 82 11.51 -7.10 -5.08
CA LEU A 82 11.95 -8.40 -4.58
C LEU A 82 12.44 -9.26 -5.75
N THR A 83 13.69 -9.73 -5.65
CA THR A 83 14.27 -10.71 -6.58
C THR A 83 14.52 -12.01 -5.84
N LYS A 84 14.14 -13.14 -6.46
CA LYS A 84 14.51 -14.46 -5.94
C LYS A 84 15.95 -14.74 -6.37
N ASN A 85 16.82 -15.01 -5.39
CA ASN A 85 18.19 -15.48 -5.63
C ASN A 85 18.20 -16.97 -6.01
#